data_AF-A0ABC9Z6B2-F1
#
_entry.id   AF-A0ABC9Z6B2-F1
#
_cell.length_a   1.000
_cell.length_b   1.000
_cell.length_c   1.000
_cell.angle_alpha   90.00
_cell.angle_beta   90.00
_cell.angle_gamma   90.00
#
_symmetry.space_group_name_H-M   'P 1'
#
loop_
_entity.id
_entity.type
_entity.pdbx_description
1 polymer ?
#
loop_
_entity_poly.entity_id
_entity_poly.type
_entity_poly.pdbx_seq_one_letter_code
_entity_poly.pdbx_strand_id
1 'polypeptide(L)'
;MRLPSDYDWNWINDLPEWKVPSELHEFDCSTAFNISIKLLACKYLPNEIQARVGKYITEYSLLNIKLGQGQHGLDAKAFLTLQSDIQVRERSIYESWKEWDARRNSDGQGSDDEVEVGVIAAEEALRYSLDEAIELLNKARTAK
;
A
#
# COMPACT_ATOMS: atom_id res chain seq x y z
N MET A 1 -3.50 -28.94 -0.79
CA MET A 1 -4.08 -28.77 0.56
C MET A 1 -5.56 -29.09 0.46
N ARG A 2 -6.04 -30.21 1.04
CA ARG A 2 -7.50 -30.46 1.14
C ARG A 2 -7.98 -29.67 2.34
N LEU A 3 -8.74 -28.61 2.10
CA LEU A 3 -9.34 -27.82 3.16
C LEU A 3 -10.46 -28.65 3.81
N PRO A 4 -10.58 -28.67 5.15
CA PRO A 4 -11.65 -29.40 5.83
C PRO A 4 -13.02 -28.86 5.37
N SER A 5 -13.98 -29.75 5.11
CA SER A 5 -15.35 -29.39 4.71
C SER A 5 -16.10 -28.57 5.77
N ASP A 6 -15.56 -28.52 6.99
CA ASP A 6 -16.22 -28.00 8.19
C ASP A 6 -15.62 -26.65 8.60
N TYR A 7 -14.72 -26.09 7.77
CA TYR A 7 -14.09 -24.80 8.05
C TYR A 7 -15.10 -23.68 7.79
N ASP A 8 -15.41 -22.90 8.83
CA ASP A 8 -16.29 -21.74 8.71
C ASP A 8 -15.60 -20.64 7.90
N TRP A 9 -16.12 -20.37 6.71
CA TRP A 9 -15.61 -19.35 5.79
C TRP A 9 -16.34 -18.01 5.91
N ASN A 10 -17.34 -17.89 6.79
CA ASN A 10 -18.18 -16.69 6.86
C ASN A 10 -17.37 -15.43 7.19
N TRP A 11 -16.26 -15.56 7.93
CA TRP A 11 -15.35 -14.46 8.26
C TRP A 11 -14.67 -13.81 7.05
N ILE A 12 -14.63 -14.48 5.87
CA ILE A 12 -14.11 -13.84 4.64
C ILE A 12 -14.98 -12.65 4.24
N ASN A 13 -16.29 -12.73 4.46
CA ASN A 13 -17.21 -11.65 4.09
C ASN A 13 -17.02 -10.40 4.96
N ASP A 14 -16.35 -10.53 6.11
CA ASP A 14 -16.01 -9.42 6.99
C ASP A 14 -14.68 -8.75 6.60
N LEU A 15 -13.92 -9.33 5.65
CA LEU A 15 -12.69 -8.71 5.17
C LEU A 15 -13.00 -7.46 4.33
N PRO A 16 -12.28 -6.35 4.55
CA PRO A 16 -12.47 -5.16 3.75
C PRO A 16 -12.15 -5.45 2.28
N GLU A 17 -13.09 -5.13 1.39
CA GLU A 17 -12.88 -5.19 -0.06
C GLU A 17 -12.57 -3.79 -0.58
N TRP A 18 -11.46 -3.66 -1.31
CA TRP A 18 -11.17 -2.46 -2.08
C TRP A 18 -11.16 -2.76 -3.57
N LYS A 19 -12.04 -2.08 -4.31
CA LYS A 19 -12.02 -2.12 -5.77
C LYS A 19 -10.85 -1.26 -6.28
N VAL A 20 -9.76 -1.93 -6.65
CA VAL A 20 -8.54 -1.30 -7.16
C VAL A 20 -8.88 -0.41 -8.39
N PRO A 21 -8.60 0.91 -8.33
CA PRO A 21 -8.84 1.87 -9.40
C PRO A 21 -8.19 1.44 -10.73
N SER A 22 -8.87 1.71 -11.86
CA SER A 22 -8.41 1.28 -13.19
C SER A 22 -7.01 1.77 -13.55
N GLU A 23 -6.60 2.94 -13.06
CA GLU A 23 -5.27 3.51 -13.30
C GLU A 23 -4.12 2.73 -12.64
N LEU A 24 -4.43 1.84 -11.69
CA LEU A 24 -3.47 0.92 -11.08
C LEU A 24 -3.43 -0.45 -11.78
N HIS A 25 -4.07 -0.62 -12.94
CA HIS A 25 -3.98 -1.84 -13.76
C HIS A 25 -3.13 -1.61 -15.03
N GLU A 26 -2.43 -0.48 -15.11
CA GLU A 26 -1.70 -0.08 -16.33
C GLU A 26 -0.53 -1.01 -16.65
N PHE A 27 0.16 -1.53 -15.63
CA PHE A 27 1.20 -2.54 -15.81
C PHE A 27 0.69 -3.89 -15.29
N ASP A 28 1.05 -4.95 -16.01
CA ASP A 28 0.72 -6.35 -15.67
C ASP A 28 1.61 -6.85 -14.51
N CYS A 29 1.48 -6.19 -13.37
CA CYS A 29 2.17 -6.51 -12.13
C CYS A 29 1.26 -6.22 -10.93
N SER A 30 1.77 -6.41 -9.70
CA SER A 30 0.94 -6.24 -8.51
C SER A 30 0.58 -4.77 -8.24
N THR A 31 -0.54 -4.56 -7.54
CA THR A 31 -1.01 -3.24 -7.12
C THR A 31 0.08 -2.44 -6.40
N ALA A 32 0.83 -3.05 -5.48
CA ALA A 32 1.99 -2.45 -4.83
C ALA A 32 3.03 -1.87 -5.81
N PHE A 33 3.37 -2.59 -6.87
CA PHE A 33 4.29 -2.09 -7.90
C PHE A 33 3.66 -0.96 -8.71
N ASN A 34 2.40 -1.10 -9.10
CA ASN A 34 1.69 -0.08 -9.87
C ASN A 34 1.59 1.25 -9.13
N ILE A 35 1.23 1.23 -7.83
CA ILE A 35 1.24 2.41 -6.97
C ILE A 35 2.63 3.04 -6.92
N SER A 36 3.66 2.20 -6.75
CA SER A 36 5.04 2.68 -6.64
C SER A 36 5.56 3.34 -7.91
N ILE A 37 5.24 2.77 -9.09
CA ILE A 37 5.59 3.36 -10.38
C ILE A 37 4.91 4.71 -10.55
N LYS A 38 3.62 4.81 -10.21
CA LYS A 38 2.86 6.06 -10.27
C LYS A 38 3.46 7.15 -9.38
N LEU A 39 3.80 6.81 -8.14
CA LEU A 39 4.47 7.72 -7.21
C LEU A 39 5.83 8.20 -7.77
N LEU A 40 6.68 7.28 -8.23
CA LEU A 40 8.01 7.63 -8.75
C LEU A 40 7.98 8.39 -10.08
N ALA A 41 6.87 8.32 -10.83
CA ALA A 41 6.66 9.13 -12.02
C ALA A 41 6.31 10.60 -11.71
N CYS A 42 5.94 10.93 -10.47
CA CYS A 42 5.61 12.31 -10.08
C CYS A 42 6.88 13.20 -10.08
N LYS A 43 6.84 14.27 -10.90
CA LYS A 43 7.99 15.17 -11.14
C LYS A 43 8.56 15.84 -9.88
N TYR A 44 7.72 16.12 -8.89
CA TYR A 44 8.08 16.87 -7.68
C TYR A 44 7.97 16.02 -6.42
N LEU A 45 8.04 14.69 -6.53
CA LEU A 45 7.99 13.82 -5.37
C LEU A 45 9.20 14.07 -4.45
N PRO A 46 9.00 14.40 -3.16
CA PRO A 46 10.10 14.61 -2.23
C PRO A 46 11.01 13.38 -2.12
N ASN A 47 12.33 13.60 -2.02
CA ASN A 47 13.33 12.52 -1.93
C ASN A 47 13.05 11.57 -0.75
N GLU A 48 12.52 12.10 0.35
CA GLU A 48 12.18 11.31 1.54
C GLU A 48 11.05 10.29 1.25
N ILE A 49 10.07 10.69 0.43
CA ILE A 49 8.99 9.81 -0.02
C ILE A 49 9.52 8.82 -1.06
N GLN A 50 10.36 9.27 -2.01
CA GLN A 50 11.00 8.35 -2.98
C GLN A 50 11.77 7.22 -2.27
N ALA A 51 12.54 7.56 -1.22
CA ALA A 51 13.26 6.57 -0.42
C ALA A 51 12.30 5.57 0.27
N ARG A 52 11.17 6.03 0.79
CA ARG A 52 10.13 5.16 1.36
C ARG A 52 9.47 4.27 0.33
N VAL A 53 9.19 4.76 -0.86
CA VAL A 53 8.66 3.94 -1.96
C VAL A 53 9.65 2.81 -2.28
N GLY A 54 10.95 3.11 -2.38
CA GLY A 54 11.98 2.09 -2.56
C GLY A 54 11.98 1.03 -1.44
N LYS A 55 11.85 1.46 -0.18
CA LYS A 55 11.77 0.56 0.97
C LYS A 55 10.49 -0.29 0.96
N TYR A 56 9.35 0.30 0.60
CA TYR A 56 8.06 -0.37 0.46
C TYR A 56 8.12 -1.50 -0.57
N ILE A 57 8.61 -1.22 -1.80
CA ILE A 57 8.79 -2.24 -2.84
C ILE A 57 9.74 -3.35 -2.36
N THR A 58 10.81 -2.99 -1.67
CA THR A 58 11.80 -3.95 -1.16
C THR A 58 11.15 -4.91 -0.17
N GLU A 59 10.45 -4.39 0.84
CA GLU A 59 9.79 -5.23 1.85
C GLU A 59 8.66 -6.07 1.23
N TYR A 60 7.90 -5.52 0.28
CA TYR A 60 6.86 -6.26 -0.44
C TYR A 60 7.45 -7.43 -1.24
N SER A 61 8.55 -7.20 -1.94
CA SER A 61 9.25 -8.22 -2.72
C SER A 61 9.82 -9.31 -1.82
N LEU A 62 10.45 -8.92 -0.70
CA LEU A 62 10.99 -9.88 0.27
C LEU A 62 9.90 -10.72 0.94
N LEU A 63 8.74 -10.13 1.25
CA LEU A 63 7.60 -10.89 1.75
C LEU A 63 7.12 -11.90 0.71
N ASN A 64 6.95 -11.50 -0.55
CA ASN A 64 6.52 -12.42 -1.62
C ASN A 64 7.52 -13.55 -1.86
N ILE A 65 8.83 -13.31 -1.73
CA ILE A 65 9.84 -14.37 -1.78
C ILE A 65 9.61 -15.38 -0.64
N LYS A 66 9.41 -14.90 0.61
CA LYS A 66 9.12 -15.77 1.76
C LYS A 66 7.83 -16.58 1.55
N LEU A 67 6.77 -15.94 1.08
CA LEU A 67 5.48 -16.57 0.82
C LEU A 67 5.62 -17.63 -0.30
N GLY A 68 6.28 -17.28 -1.41
CA GLY A 68 6.49 -18.17 -2.55
C GLY A 68 7.40 -19.38 -2.26
N GLN A 69 8.30 -19.26 -1.29
CA GLN A 69 9.11 -20.39 -0.81
C GLN A 69 8.35 -21.36 0.10
N GLY A 70 7.08 -21.09 0.41
CA GLY A 70 6.27 -21.89 1.35
C GLY A 70 6.75 -21.81 2.81
N GLN A 71 7.69 -20.90 3.12
CA GLN A 71 8.31 -20.72 4.44
C GLN A 71 7.56 -19.70 5.29
N HIS A 72 6.23 -19.68 5.18
CA HIS A 72 5.43 -18.66 5.86
C HIS A 72 4.75 -19.15 7.13
N GLY A 73 4.56 -20.46 7.32
CA GLY A 73 3.88 -21.02 8.50
C GLY A 73 2.39 -20.65 8.62
N LEU A 74 1.91 -19.69 7.81
CA LEU A 74 0.54 -19.22 7.79
C LEU A 74 -0.43 -20.31 7.33
N ASP A 75 -1.51 -20.50 8.10
CA ASP A 75 -2.69 -21.17 7.62
C ASP A 75 -3.45 -20.30 6.60
N ALA A 76 -4.48 -20.88 5.96
CA ALA A 76 -5.26 -20.18 4.95
C ALA A 76 -5.91 -18.90 5.48
N LYS A 77 -6.35 -18.90 6.74
CA LYS A 77 -6.99 -17.74 7.36
C LYS A 77 -5.98 -16.62 7.58
N ALA A 78 -4.85 -16.91 8.20
CA ALA A 78 -3.78 -15.95 8.43
C ALA A 78 -3.20 -15.39 7.12
N PHE A 79 -3.09 -16.23 6.09
CA PHE A 79 -2.66 -15.77 4.76
C PHE A 79 -3.66 -14.77 4.14
N LEU A 80 -4.95 -15.11 4.13
CA LEU A 80 -5.99 -14.23 3.57
C LEU A 80 -6.19 -12.94 4.38
N THR A 81 -6.11 -13.01 5.71
CA THR A 81 -6.09 -11.81 6.56
C THR A 81 -4.90 -10.92 6.22
N LEU A 82 -3.70 -11.48 6.06
CA LEU A 82 -2.52 -10.71 5.65
C LEU A 82 -2.70 -10.07 4.27
N GLN A 83 -3.27 -10.78 3.29
CA GLN A 83 -3.58 -10.20 1.98
C GLN A 83 -4.58 -9.05 2.07
N SER A 84 -5.61 -9.20 2.91
CA SER A 84 -6.58 -8.13 3.18
C SER A 84 -5.91 -6.91 3.83
N ASP A 85 -5.04 -7.12 4.81
CA ASP A 85 -4.31 -6.04 5.49
C ASP A 85 -3.39 -5.31 4.51
N ILE A 86 -2.70 -6.04 3.62
CA ILE A 86 -1.89 -5.45 2.54
C ILE A 86 -2.76 -4.59 1.63
N GLN A 87 -3.93 -5.08 1.22
CA GLN A 87 -4.84 -4.33 0.35
C GLN A 87 -5.35 -3.04 1.02
N VAL A 88 -5.62 -3.06 2.34
CA VAL A 88 -5.97 -1.85 3.11
C VAL A 88 -4.83 -0.83 3.09
N ARG A 89 -3.58 -1.28 3.20
CA ARG A 89 -2.41 -0.39 3.12
C ARG A 89 -2.18 0.16 1.72
N GLU A 90 -2.34 -0.67 0.68
CA GLU A 90 -2.29 -0.22 -0.72
C GLU A 90 -3.33 0.87 -0.99
N ARG A 91 -4.56 0.67 -0.51
CA ARG A 91 -5.62 1.67 -0.58
C ARG A 91 -5.22 2.99 0.08
N SER A 92 -4.71 2.92 1.31
CA SER A 92 -4.31 4.11 2.08
C SER A 92 -3.19 4.90 1.38
N ILE A 93 -2.19 4.21 0.83
CA ILE A 93 -1.12 4.85 0.04
C ILE A 93 -1.71 5.52 -1.19
N TYR A 94 -2.57 4.82 -1.94
CA TYR A 94 -3.19 5.38 -3.13
C TYR A 94 -4.02 6.62 -2.81
N GLU A 95 -4.91 6.57 -1.81
CA GLU A 95 -5.77 7.70 -1.45
C GLU A 95 -4.94 8.91 -0.99
N SER A 96 -3.91 8.68 -0.19
CA SER A 96 -3.00 9.74 0.27
C SER A 96 -2.18 10.33 -0.89
N TRP A 97 -1.76 9.50 -1.84
CA TRP A 97 -1.09 9.96 -3.05
C TRP A 97 -1.99 10.84 -3.90
N LYS A 98 -3.26 10.44 -4.14
CA LYS A 98 -4.20 11.26 -4.93
C LYS A 98 -4.45 12.61 -4.29
N GLU A 99 -4.59 12.66 -2.97
CA GLU A 99 -4.76 13.92 -2.23
C GLU A 99 -3.52 14.81 -2.34
N TRP A 100 -2.32 14.23 -2.13
CA TRP A 100 -1.07 14.96 -2.28
C TRP A 100 -0.87 15.50 -3.69
N ASP A 101 -1.09 14.66 -4.71
CA ASP A 101 -0.95 15.04 -6.12
C ASP A 101 -1.95 16.12 -6.52
N ALA A 102 -3.20 16.02 -6.05
CA ALA A 102 -4.22 17.03 -6.29
C ALA A 102 -3.84 18.40 -5.69
N ARG A 103 -3.32 18.43 -4.46
CA ARG A 103 -2.88 19.67 -3.81
C ARG A 103 -1.59 20.23 -4.41
N ARG A 104 -0.66 19.36 -4.78
CA ARG A 104 0.63 19.77 -5.33
C ARG A 104 0.49 20.36 -6.75
N ASN A 105 -0.48 19.85 -7.50
CA ASN A 105 -0.77 20.30 -8.86
C ASN A 105 -2.01 21.23 -8.93
N SER A 106 -2.62 21.62 -7.81
CA SER A 106 -3.70 22.60 -7.85
C SER A 106 -3.12 23.99 -8.09
N ASP A 107 -3.49 24.58 -9.23
CA ASP A 107 -3.19 25.98 -9.54
C ASP A 107 -3.91 26.91 -8.55
N GLY A 108 -3.25 27.20 -7.42
CA GLY A 108 -3.44 28.40 -6.59
C GLY A 108 -4.87 28.76 -6.16
N GLN A 109 -5.71 27.81 -5.74
CA GLN A 109 -6.98 28.14 -5.07
C GLN A 109 -6.79 28.20 -3.54
N GLY A 110 -6.52 29.40 -3.02
CA GLY A 110 -6.33 29.66 -1.59
C GLY A 110 -5.33 30.79 -1.36
N SER A 111 -5.16 31.23 -0.10
CA SER A 111 -3.97 32.01 0.25
C SER A 111 -2.72 31.13 0.16
N ASP A 112 -1.57 31.70 -0.21
CA ASP A 112 -0.32 30.94 -0.40
C ASP A 112 0.02 30.07 0.84
N ASP A 113 -0.22 30.59 2.04
CA ASP A 113 0.00 29.88 3.32
C ASP A 113 -0.94 28.67 3.50
N GLU A 114 -2.22 28.79 3.11
CA GLU A 114 -3.18 27.68 3.23
C GLU A 114 -2.87 26.55 2.23
N VAL A 115 -2.40 26.92 1.03
CA VAL A 115 -1.97 25.96 0.02
C VAL A 115 -0.73 25.22 0.51
N GLU A 116 0.26 25.93 1.06
CA GLU A 116 1.49 25.33 1.58
C GLU A 116 1.22 24.39 2.77
N VAL A 117 0.43 24.81 3.75
CA VAL A 117 0.05 23.97 4.89
C VAL A 117 -0.70 22.72 4.43
N GLY A 118 -1.59 22.85 3.44
CA GLY A 118 -2.32 21.73 2.87
C GLY A 118 -1.41 20.71 2.18
N VAL A 119 -0.43 21.19 1.42
CA VAL A 119 0.57 20.31 0.76
C VAL A 119 1.41 19.57 1.79
N ILE A 120 1.89 20.26 2.83
CA ILE A 120 2.69 19.64 3.91
C ILE A 120 1.88 18.56 4.62
N ALA A 121 0.61 18.83 4.96
CA ALA A 121 -0.25 17.85 5.63
C ALA A 121 -0.51 16.61 4.76
N ALA A 122 -0.73 16.79 3.45
CA ALA A 122 -0.92 15.67 2.53
C ALA A 122 0.38 14.88 2.29
N GLU A 123 1.52 15.56 2.27
CA GLU A 123 2.84 14.92 2.22
C GLU A 123 3.09 14.04 3.45
N GLU A 124 2.77 14.56 4.63
CA GLU A 124 2.84 13.83 5.90
C GLU A 124 1.92 12.61 5.94
N ALA A 125 0.68 12.74 5.42
CA ALA A 125 -0.25 11.61 5.32
C ALA A 125 0.28 10.51 4.38
N LEU A 126 0.82 10.90 3.21
CA LEU A 126 1.44 9.96 2.29
C LEU A 126 2.65 9.27 2.93
N ARG A 127 3.50 10.03 3.62
CA ARG A 127 4.64 9.48 4.37
C ARG A 127 4.20 8.44 5.39
N TYR A 128 3.19 8.77 6.19
CA TYR A 128 2.64 7.89 7.22
C TYR A 128 2.06 6.60 6.62
N SER A 129 1.27 6.70 5.53
CA SER A 129 0.69 5.54 4.87
C SER A 129 1.75 4.56 4.34
N LEU A 130 2.87 5.07 3.82
CA LEU A 130 4.01 4.26 3.38
C LEU A 130 4.69 3.58 4.57
N ASP A 131 4.92 4.31 5.66
CA ASP A 131 5.58 3.77 6.86
C ASP A 131 4.74 2.65 7.51
N GLU A 132 3.43 2.80 7.60
CA GLU A 132 2.53 1.74 8.09
C GLU A 132 2.57 0.49 7.20
N ALA A 133 2.60 0.67 5.87
CA ALA A 133 2.69 -0.44 4.93
C ALA A 133 4.03 -1.17 5.05
N ILE A 134 5.14 -0.43 5.13
CA ILE A 134 6.49 -0.96 5.34
C ILE A 134 6.55 -1.76 6.64
N GLU A 135 5.98 -1.21 7.73
CA GLU A 135 5.97 -1.87 9.04
C GLU A 135 5.17 -3.18 9.00
N LEU A 136 3.98 -3.18 8.38
CA LEU A 136 3.17 -4.39 8.18
C LEU A 136 3.95 -5.46 7.43
N LEU A 137 4.55 -5.11 6.28
CA LEU A 137 5.29 -6.04 5.44
C LEU A 137 6.52 -6.61 6.17
N ASN A 138 7.26 -5.77 6.89
CA ASN A 138 8.42 -6.19 7.67
C ASN A 138 8.02 -7.13 8.82
N LYS A 139 6.93 -6.83 9.54
CA LYS A 139 6.38 -7.70 10.59
C LYS A 139 5.96 -9.06 10.02
N ALA A 140 5.21 -9.08 8.92
CA ALA A 140 4.79 -10.32 8.27
C ALA A 140 5.99 -11.14 7.78
N ARG A 141 7.02 -10.47 7.24
CA ARG A 141 8.25 -11.12 6.80
C ARG A 141 9.06 -11.72 7.96
N THR A 142 9.09 -11.07 9.12
CA THR A 142 9.89 -11.51 10.28
C THR A 142 9.15 -12.41 11.26
N ALA A 143 7.81 -12.54 11.11
CA ALA A 143 7.01 -13.49 11.87
C ALA A 143 7.49 -14.94 11.67
N LYS A 144 7.52 -15.72 12.76
CA LYS A 144 7.96 -17.13 12.77
C LYS A 144 6.83 -18.07 12.40
#